data_AF-A0AB34CQ81-F1
#
_entry.id   AF-A0AB34CQ81-F1
#
_cell.length_a   1.000
_cell.length_b   1.000
_cell.length_c   1.000
_cell.angle_alpha   90.00
_cell.angle_beta   90.00
_cell.angle_gamma   90.00
#
_symmetry.space_group_name_H-M   'P 1'
#
loop_
_entity.id
_entity.type
_entity.pdbx_description
1 polymer ?
#
loop_
_entity_poly.entity_id
_entity_poly.type
_entity_poly.pdbx_seq_one_letter_code
_entity_poly.pdbx_strand_id
1 'polypeptide(L)'
;MTTDKPEEAMTFGELLALIGDQKRRLTVLENAFSSLIFCLDDRASQLLVHNLSLEAQNQNHDEQLQQHFARLAETLQKRGGGIVPETPTL
;
A
#
# COMPACT_ATOMS: atom_id res chain seq x y z
N MET A 1 22.93 9.73 22.55
CA MET A 1 21.69 10.43 22.93
C MET A 1 20.62 9.37 23.04
N THR A 2 19.94 9.32 24.17
CA THR A 2 18.89 8.34 24.48
C THR A 2 17.80 8.41 23.41
N THR A 3 17.56 7.30 22.73
CA THR A 3 16.35 7.09 21.93
C THR A 3 15.17 7.07 22.90
N ASP A 4 14.64 8.24 23.21
CA ASP A 4 13.37 8.37 23.90
C ASP A 4 12.35 7.63 23.05
N LYS A 5 11.86 6.50 23.55
CA LYS A 5 10.70 5.82 23.01
C LYS A 5 9.50 6.49 23.68
N PRO A 6 8.86 7.48 23.04
CA PRO A 6 7.73 8.19 23.65
C PRO A 6 6.59 7.24 24.05
N GLU A 7 6.52 6.08 23.39
CA GLU A 7 5.59 4.99 23.68
C GLU A 7 5.79 4.36 25.08
N GLU A 8 7.02 4.35 25.62
CA GLU A 8 7.33 3.82 26.96
C GLU A 8 6.95 4.80 28.09
N ALA A 9 6.75 6.08 27.76
CA ALA A 9 6.33 7.13 28.69
C ALA A 9 4.81 7.44 28.62
N MET A 10 4.10 6.90 27.63
CA MET A 10 2.68 7.13 27.40
C MET A 10 1.81 6.22 28.27
N THR A 11 0.70 6.75 28.76
CA THR A 11 -0.34 5.94 29.40
C THR A 11 -1.04 5.05 28.37
N PHE A 12 -1.62 3.93 28.81
CA PHE A 12 -2.33 3.01 27.93
C PHE A 12 -3.43 3.70 27.09
N GLY A 13 -4.11 4.70 27.65
CA GLY A 13 -5.12 5.49 26.93
C GLY A 13 -4.53 6.36 25.81
N GLU A 14 -3.34 6.91 26.00
CA GLU A 14 -2.63 7.72 24.99
C GLU A 14 -2.10 6.84 23.85
N LEU A 15 -1.63 5.63 24.15
CA LEU A 15 -1.26 4.64 23.14
C LEU A 15 -2.46 4.23 22.26
N LEU A 16 -3.64 4.01 22.86
CA LEU A 16 -4.85 3.71 22.09
C LEU A 16 -5.28 4.86 21.18
N ALA A 17 -5.17 6.10 21.65
CA ALA A 17 -5.45 7.28 20.84
C ALA A 17 -4.46 7.41 19.67
N LEU A 18 -3.18 7.15 19.91
CA LEU A 18 -2.13 7.17 18.90
C LEU A 18 -2.36 6.08 17.83
N ILE A 19 -2.64 4.84 18.24
CA ILE A 19 -2.97 3.74 17.32
C ILE A 19 -4.23 4.07 16.52
N GLY A 20 -5.24 4.62 17.17
CA GLY A 20 -6.47 5.06 16.49
C GLY A 20 -6.20 6.12 15.42
N ASP A 21 -5.30 7.06 15.69
CA ASP A 21 -4.91 8.08 14.73
C ASP A 21 -4.04 7.54 13.58
N GLN A 22 -3.07 6.69 13.89
CA GLN A 22 -2.27 5.97 12.88
C GLN A 22 -3.17 5.17 11.94
N LYS A 23 -4.18 4.46 12.47
CA LYS A 23 -5.17 3.74 11.66
C LYS A 23 -5.97 4.66 10.75
N ARG A 24 -6.43 5.81 11.24
CA ARG A 24 -7.15 6.81 10.39
C ARG A 24 -6.26 7.33 9.26
N ARG A 25 -5.00 7.65 9.54
CA ARG A 25 -4.03 8.11 8.53
C ARG A 25 -3.78 7.04 7.46
N LEU A 26 -3.63 5.78 7.87
CA LEU A 26 -3.52 4.65 6.95
C LEU A 26 -4.75 4.51 6.06
N THR A 27 -5.97 4.60 6.61
CA THR A 27 -7.20 4.55 5.81
C THR A 27 -7.30 5.68 4.78
N VAL A 28 -6.87 6.90 5.13
CA VAL A 28 -6.82 8.01 4.16
C VAL A 28 -5.84 7.71 3.03
N LEU A 29 -4.65 7.16 3.35
CA LEU A 29 -3.67 6.77 2.35
C LEU A 29 -4.20 5.63 1.46
N GLU A 30 -4.81 4.59 2.01
CA GLU A 30 -5.42 3.49 1.26
C GLU A 30 -6.49 4.00 0.27
N ASN A 31 -7.31 4.95 0.69
CA ASN A 31 -8.31 5.59 -0.17
C ASN A 31 -7.66 6.40 -1.29
N ALA A 32 -6.66 7.23 -0.96
CA ALA A 32 -5.93 8.02 -1.94
C ALA A 32 -5.21 7.13 -2.97
N PHE A 33 -4.56 6.06 -2.52
CA PHE A 33 -3.91 5.07 -3.38
C PHE A 33 -4.93 4.38 -4.29
N SER A 34 -6.08 3.99 -3.77
CA SER A 34 -7.16 3.38 -4.58
C SER A 34 -7.67 4.31 -5.67
N SER A 35 -7.71 5.62 -5.42
CA SER A 35 -8.07 6.63 -6.41
C SER A 35 -6.94 6.89 -7.42
N LEU A 36 -5.67 6.85 -6.99
CA LEU A 36 -4.51 7.09 -7.84
C LEU A 36 -4.43 6.10 -9.02
N ILE A 37 -4.88 4.85 -8.81
CA ILE A 37 -4.91 3.80 -9.85
C ILE A 37 -5.64 4.26 -11.10
N PHE A 38 -6.74 5.01 -10.94
CA PHE A 38 -7.53 5.51 -12.07
C PHE A 38 -6.86 6.66 -12.83
N CYS A 39 -5.85 7.28 -12.23
CA CYS A 39 -5.09 8.38 -12.84
C CYS A 39 -3.80 7.90 -13.52
N LEU A 40 -3.42 6.63 -13.36
CA LEU A 40 -2.21 6.08 -13.95
C LEU A 40 -2.49 5.57 -15.37
N ASP A 41 -1.61 5.90 -16.31
CA ASP A 41 -1.59 5.22 -17.60
C ASP A 41 -1.11 3.77 -17.47
N ASP A 42 -1.30 2.96 -18.51
CA ASP A 42 -0.96 1.52 -18.48
C ASP A 42 0.52 1.28 -18.15
N ARG A 43 1.42 2.15 -18.64
CA ARG A 43 2.86 2.01 -18.43
C ARG A 43 3.24 2.34 -16.99
N ALA A 44 2.71 3.43 -16.44
CA ALA A 44 2.93 3.83 -15.06
C ALA A 44 2.33 2.81 -14.09
N SER A 45 1.18 2.23 -14.43
CA SER A 45 0.55 1.14 -13.67
C SER A 45 1.43 -0.11 -13.63
N GLN A 46 1.98 -0.53 -14.78
CA GLN A 46 2.90 -1.68 -14.85
C GLN A 46 4.21 -1.43 -14.08
N LEU A 47 4.79 -0.23 -14.20
CA LEU A 47 5.98 0.16 -13.44
C LEU A 47 5.72 0.15 -11.93
N LEU A 48 4.55 0.63 -11.50
CA LEU A 48 4.16 0.61 -10.09
C LEU A 48 4.03 -0.83 -9.57
N VAL A 49 3.34 -1.71 -10.29
CA VAL A 49 3.22 -3.14 -9.93
C VAL A 49 4.60 -3.81 -9.83
N HIS A 50 5.49 -3.52 -10.79
CA HIS A 50 6.85 -4.05 -10.78
C HIS A 50 7.66 -3.56 -9.57
N ASN A 51 7.63 -2.25 -9.29
CA ASN A 51 8.33 -1.68 -8.14
C ASN A 51 7.81 -2.25 -6.81
N LEU A 52 6.50 -2.40 -6.65
CA LEU A 52 5.92 -3.01 -5.44
C LEU A 52 6.32 -4.47 -5.28
N SER A 53 6.43 -5.21 -6.40
CA SER A 53 6.87 -6.62 -6.38
C SER A 53 8.36 -6.75 -6.04
N LEU A 54 9.20 -5.81 -6.50
CA LEU A 54 10.60 -5.74 -6.09
C LEU A 54 10.74 -5.36 -4.62
N GLU A 55 9.97 -4.37 -4.16
CA GLU A 55 9.99 -3.94 -2.77
C GLU A 55 9.57 -5.08 -1.84
N ALA A 56 8.53 -5.85 -2.20
CA ALA A 56 8.14 -7.06 -1.45
C ALA A 56 9.30 -8.06 -1.31
N GLN A 57 10.07 -8.28 -2.38
CA GLN A 57 11.23 -9.19 -2.37
C GLN A 57 12.40 -8.65 -1.54
N ASN A 58 12.52 -7.33 -1.41
CA ASN A 58 13.57 -6.71 -0.61
C ASN A 58 13.31 -6.81 0.91
N GLN A 59 12.06 -7.03 1.33
CA GLN A 59 11.68 -7.13 2.74
C GLN A 59 12.02 -8.51 3.37
N ASN A 60 13.30 -8.85 3.38
CA ASN A 60 13.82 -10.14 3.85
C ASN A 60 13.58 -10.46 5.34
N HIS A 61 13.16 -9.48 6.15
CA HIS A 61 13.03 -9.62 7.61
C HIS A 61 11.64 -9.25 8.14
N ASP A 62 10.73 -8.79 7.29
CA ASP A 62 9.39 -8.37 7.68
C ASP A 62 8.36 -9.04 6.75
N GLU A 63 7.94 -10.24 7.13
CA GLU A 63 6.99 -11.04 6.36
C GLU A 63 5.62 -10.36 6.24
N GLN A 64 5.21 -9.57 7.25
CA GLN A 64 3.95 -8.85 7.20
C GLN A 64 4.01 -7.74 6.16
N LEU A 65 5.09 -6.95 6.17
CA LEU A 65 5.30 -5.88 5.20
C LEU A 65 5.45 -6.43 3.79
N GLN A 66 6.17 -7.54 3.62
CA GLN A 66 6.26 -8.26 2.35
C GLN A 66 4.87 -8.65 1.80
N GLN A 67 4.02 -9.24 2.65
CA GLN A 67 2.66 -9.64 2.26
C GLN A 67 1.80 -8.42 1.88
N HIS A 68 1.95 -7.30 2.58
CA HIS A 68 1.26 -6.05 2.25
C HIS A 68 1.65 -5.52 0.88
N PHE A 69 2.95 -5.49 0.55
CA PHE A 69 3.43 -5.09 -0.77
C PHE A 69 2.92 -6.02 -1.89
N ALA A 70 3.01 -7.34 -1.68
CA ALA A 70 2.54 -8.33 -2.64
C ALA A 70 1.03 -8.20 -2.92
N ARG A 71 0.22 -8.05 -1.86
CA ARG A 71 -1.23 -7.88 -1.98
C ARG A 71 -1.62 -6.58 -2.69
N LEU A 72 -0.86 -5.50 -2.47
CA LEU A 72 -1.08 -4.23 -3.14
C LEU A 72 -0.78 -4.33 -4.64
N ALA A 73 0.33 -4.98 -5.01
CA ALA A 73 0.69 -5.23 -6.41
C ALA A 73 -0.38 -6.06 -7.14
N GLU A 74 -0.89 -7.12 -6.50
CA GLU A 74 -1.96 -7.96 -7.05
C GLU A 74 -3.27 -7.17 -7.25
N THR A 75 -3.64 -6.33 -6.27
CA THR A 75 -4.86 -5.51 -6.34
C THR A 75 -4.78 -4.48 -7.47
N LEU A 76 -3.61 -3.88 -7.66
CA LEU A 76 -3.33 -2.95 -8.76
C LEU A 76 -3.41 -3.64 -10.12
N GLN A 77 -2.79 -4.82 -10.25
CA GLN A 77 -2.81 -5.60 -11.49
C GLN A 77 -4.24 -6.01 -11.88
N LYS A 78 -5.06 -6.44 -10.91
CA LYS A 78 -6.47 -6.80 -11.13
C LYS A 78 -7.32 -5.62 -11.59
N ARG A 79 -7.07 -4.41 -11.05
CA ARG A 79 -7.80 -3.19 -11.44
C ARG A 79 -7.33 -2.63 -12.79
N GLY A 80 -6.03 -2.70 -13.09
CA GLY A 80 -5.47 -2.25 -14.36
C GLY A 80 -5.76 -3.19 -15.54
N GLY A 81 -5.95 -4.49 -15.30
CA GLY A 81 -6.29 -5.47 -16.34
C GLY A 81 -7.73 -5.39 -16.89
N GLY A 82 -8.52 -4.42 -16.46
CA GLY A 82 -9.93 -4.26 -16.84
C GLY A 82 -10.19 -3.60 -18.20
N ILE A 83 -9.15 -3.27 -18.97
CA ILE A 83 -9.30 -2.73 -20.33
C ILE A 83 -8.88 -3.82 -21.33
N VAL A 84 -9.69 -4.86 -21.48
CA VAL A 84 -9.67 -5.64 -22.73
C VAL A 84 -10.42 -4.77 -23.74
N PRO A 85 -9.76 -4.20 -24.78
CA PRO A 85 -10.51 -3.61 -25.86
C PRO A 85 -11.29 -4.73 -26.52
N GLU A 86 -12.62 -4.61 -26.51
CA GLU A 86 -13.48 -5.52 -27.26
C GLU A 86 -13.09 -5.40 -28.73
N THR A 87 -12.36 -6.38 -29.23
CA THR A 87 -12.02 -6.52 -30.63
C THR A 87 -13.34 -6.54 -31.40
N PRO A 88 -13.65 -5.57 -32.29
CA PRO A 88 -14.82 -5.70 -33.13
C PRO A 88 -14.51 -6.82 -34.12
N THR A 89 -15.19 -7.95 -33.95
CA THR A 89 -15.29 -8.98 -34.98
C THR A 89 -15.91 -8.36 -36.23
N LEU A 90 -15.11 -8.25 -37.29
CA LEU A 90 -15.55 -8.06 -38.67
C LEU A 90 -16.00 -9.39 -39.27
#